data_AF-A0A7S2NN92-F1
#
_entry.id   AF-A0A7S2NN92-F1
#
_cell.length_a   1.000
_cell.length_b   1.000
_cell.length_c   1.000
_cell.angle_alpha   90.00
_cell.angle_beta   90.00
_cell.angle_gamma   90.00
#
_symmetry.space_group_name_H-M   'P 1'
#
loop_
_entity.id
_entity.type
_entity.pdbx_description
1 polymer ?
#
loop_
_entity_poly.entity_id
_entity_poly.type
_entity_poly.pdbx_seq_one_letter_code
_entity_poly.pdbx_strand_id
1 'polypeptide(L)'
;GGFLAKELRDGGFTVVELKAADVTASALRSAGFPARALKQAQFSADELKAVGFSAKELFAGGHGYSASELKTSGFTAAKLRSVGATAKQLFAANFTLEEMKQAGLKAKDLRSIGYTAAQLERYGFTAPELRVGGYGPKELKETSFEAAELLSGGFSVAEMREG
;
A
#
# COMPACT_ATOMS: atom_id res chain seq x y z
N GLY A 1 7.07 33.50 -5.61
CA GLY A 1 8.34 32.89 -6.09
C GLY A 1 9.00 32.13 -4.96
N GLY A 2 9.64 30.98 -5.25
CA GLY A 2 10.20 30.09 -4.22
C GLY A 2 11.28 30.70 -3.32
N PHE A 3 11.93 31.79 -3.75
CA PHE A 3 12.90 32.55 -2.95
C PHE A 3 12.25 33.14 -1.68
N LEU A 4 11.09 33.78 -1.83
CA LEU A 4 10.32 34.32 -0.70
C LEU A 4 9.90 33.21 0.28
N ALA A 5 9.47 32.05 -0.22
CA ALA A 5 9.06 30.94 0.63
C ALA A 5 10.22 30.35 1.45
N LYS A 6 11.45 30.41 0.91
CA LYS A 6 12.66 29.98 1.63
C LYS A 6 13.04 31.00 2.71
N GLU A 7 13.03 32.28 2.41
CA GLU A 7 13.32 33.32 3.41
C GLU A 7 12.32 33.30 4.57
N LEU A 8 11.03 33.11 4.26
CA LEU A 8 10.01 32.99 5.30
C LEU A 8 10.17 31.70 6.11
N ARG A 9 10.57 30.59 5.49
CA ARG A 9 10.94 29.37 6.24
C ARG A 9 12.08 29.62 7.21
N ASP A 10 13.15 30.25 6.74
CA ASP A 10 14.34 30.55 7.53
C ASP A 10 14.03 31.57 8.65
N GLY A 11 13.04 32.45 8.42
CA GLY A 11 12.46 33.36 9.41
C GLY A 11 11.49 32.72 10.40
N GLY A 12 11.25 31.40 10.33
CA GLY A 12 10.43 30.66 11.31
C GLY A 12 8.94 30.57 10.99
N PHE A 13 8.49 31.03 9.82
CA PHE A 13 7.08 30.92 9.43
C PHE A 13 6.66 29.46 9.19
N THR A 14 5.47 29.12 9.66
CA THR A 14 4.86 27.81 9.46
C THR A 14 4.24 27.69 8.07
N VAL A 15 4.09 26.46 7.58
CA VAL A 15 3.44 26.20 6.28
C VAL A 15 1.98 26.69 6.26
N VAL A 16 1.32 26.73 7.42
CA VAL A 16 -0.06 27.22 7.56
C VAL A 16 -0.11 28.73 7.30
N GLU A 17 0.80 29.50 7.88
CA GLU A 17 0.90 30.95 7.65
C GLU A 17 1.26 31.26 6.19
N LEU A 18 2.19 30.49 5.62
CA LEU A 18 2.56 30.64 4.21
C LEU A 18 1.38 30.34 3.29
N LYS A 19 0.59 29.31 3.58
CA LYS A 19 -0.62 29.03 2.80
C LYS A 19 -1.66 30.14 2.93
N ALA A 20 -1.83 30.73 4.12
CA ALA A 20 -2.73 31.86 4.33
C ALA A 20 -2.29 33.14 3.60
N ALA A 21 -1.00 33.24 3.28
CA ALA A 21 -0.43 34.28 2.43
C ALA A 21 -0.36 33.88 0.94
N ASP A 22 -1.18 32.92 0.51
CA ASP A 22 -1.28 32.42 -0.88
C ASP A 22 0.04 31.87 -1.46
N VAL A 23 0.96 31.41 -0.60
CA VAL A 23 2.18 30.73 -1.06
C VAL A 23 1.80 29.34 -1.59
N THR A 24 2.08 29.10 -2.87
CA THR A 24 1.69 27.86 -3.56
C THR A 24 2.49 26.64 -3.10
N ALA A 25 1.90 25.44 -3.24
CA ALA A 25 2.58 24.17 -2.95
C ALA A 25 3.91 24.00 -3.72
N SER A 26 4.00 24.53 -4.94
CA SER A 26 5.24 24.50 -5.74
C SER A 26 6.35 25.36 -5.14
N ALA A 27 6.00 26.56 -4.64
CA ALA A 27 6.94 27.43 -3.95
C ALA A 27 7.39 26.82 -2.61
N LEU A 28 6.46 26.23 -1.85
CA LEU A 28 6.76 25.52 -0.60
C LEU A 28 7.68 24.31 -0.81
N ARG A 29 7.44 23.53 -1.86
CA ARG A 29 8.33 22.42 -2.25
C ARG A 29 9.73 22.92 -2.61
N SER A 30 9.82 23.99 -3.39
CA SER A 30 11.10 24.61 -3.77
C SER A 30 11.86 25.19 -2.57
N ALA A 31 11.13 25.66 -1.56
CA ALA A 31 11.68 26.07 -0.27
C ALA A 31 12.06 24.88 0.64
N GLY A 32 11.87 23.64 0.18
CA GLY A 32 12.29 22.42 0.84
C GLY A 32 11.39 21.97 2.00
N PHE A 33 10.14 22.43 2.07
CA PHE A 33 9.19 21.93 3.06
C PHE A 33 8.80 20.48 2.73
N PRO A 34 8.79 19.57 3.72
CA PRO A 34 8.41 18.18 3.50
C PRO A 34 6.91 18.04 3.30
N ALA A 35 6.48 17.04 2.52
CA ALA A 35 5.07 16.76 2.25
C ALA A 35 4.19 16.69 3.51
N ARG A 36 4.73 16.17 4.62
CA ARG A 36 4.01 16.09 5.91
C ARG A 36 3.64 17.48 6.46
N ALA A 37 4.51 18.47 6.31
CA ALA A 37 4.22 19.84 6.76
C ALA A 37 3.13 20.48 5.87
N LEU A 38 3.15 20.20 4.56
CA LEU A 38 2.10 20.63 3.65
C LEU A 38 0.77 19.92 3.94
N LYS A 39 0.78 18.63 4.31
CA LYS A 39 -0.42 17.93 4.77
C LYS A 39 -1.04 18.60 6.00
N GLN A 40 -0.23 19.02 6.98
CA GLN A 40 -0.73 19.74 8.16
C GLN A 40 -1.37 21.09 7.80
N ALA A 41 -0.85 21.74 6.77
CA ALA A 41 -1.47 22.91 6.15
C ALA A 41 -2.64 22.58 5.20
N GLN A 42 -3.22 21.37 5.27
CA GLN A 42 -4.39 20.95 4.50
C GLN A 42 -4.17 20.96 2.97
N PHE A 43 -2.95 20.74 2.48
CA PHE A 43 -2.75 20.40 1.07
C PHE A 43 -3.17 18.94 0.85
N SER A 44 -3.84 18.65 -0.25
CA SER A 44 -4.21 17.29 -0.64
C SER A 44 -3.02 16.56 -1.27
N ALA A 45 -3.07 15.22 -1.27
CA ALA A 45 -2.05 14.40 -1.95
C ALA A 45 -2.01 14.66 -3.45
N ASP A 46 -3.13 15.05 -4.08
CA ASP A 46 -3.21 15.34 -5.50
C ASP A 46 -2.46 16.64 -5.85
N GLU A 47 -2.69 17.71 -5.08
CA GLU A 47 -1.96 18.97 -5.21
C GLU A 47 -0.44 18.75 -5.06
N LEU A 48 -0.04 17.95 -4.07
CA LEU A 48 1.38 17.68 -3.84
C LEU A 48 1.98 16.80 -4.94
N LYS A 49 1.24 15.81 -5.44
CA LYS A 49 1.64 15.02 -6.60
C LYS A 49 1.82 15.89 -7.84
N ALA A 50 0.89 16.82 -8.09
CA ALA A 50 0.92 17.74 -9.24
C ALA A 50 2.16 18.64 -9.24
N VAL A 51 2.65 19.03 -8.05
CA VAL A 51 3.89 19.82 -7.93
C VAL A 51 5.15 18.96 -7.79
N GLY A 52 5.04 17.64 -7.94
CA GLY A 52 6.17 16.72 -8.09
C GLY A 52 6.63 16.01 -6.82
N PHE A 53 5.83 15.95 -5.75
CA PHE A 53 6.12 15.05 -4.63
C PHE A 53 5.91 13.59 -5.05
N SER A 54 6.88 12.73 -4.73
CA SER A 54 6.81 11.30 -5.03
C SER A 54 5.93 10.54 -4.04
N ALA A 55 5.48 9.34 -4.43
CA ALA A 55 4.77 8.43 -3.51
C ALA A 55 5.53 8.16 -2.21
N LYS A 56 6.88 8.13 -2.25
CA LYS A 56 7.72 7.88 -1.07
C LYS A 56 7.65 9.05 -0.10
N GLU A 57 7.71 10.28 -0.61
CA GLU A 57 7.61 11.51 0.19
C GLU A 57 6.20 11.69 0.75
N LEU A 58 5.17 11.40 -0.05
CA LEU A 58 3.78 11.52 0.38
C LEU A 58 3.42 10.44 1.40
N PHE A 59 3.79 9.18 1.17
CA PHE A 59 3.49 8.09 2.10
C PHE A 59 4.30 8.22 3.40
N ALA A 60 5.58 8.59 3.31
CA ALA A 60 6.49 8.80 4.44
C ALA A 60 6.46 7.64 5.46
N GLY A 61 6.53 6.39 4.98
CA GLY A 61 6.47 5.19 5.82
C GLY A 61 5.11 4.98 6.52
N GLY A 62 4.04 5.62 6.04
CA GLY A 62 2.72 5.61 6.65
C GLY A 62 2.44 6.77 7.62
N HIS A 63 3.40 7.68 7.81
CA HIS A 63 3.24 8.86 8.68
C HIS A 63 2.81 10.14 7.93
N GLY A 64 2.73 10.07 6.60
CA GLY A 64 2.26 11.17 5.75
C GLY A 64 0.79 10.98 5.35
N TYR A 65 0.54 10.80 4.06
CA TYR A 65 -0.76 10.42 3.53
C TYR A 65 -0.99 8.92 3.67
N SER A 66 -2.22 8.56 4.03
CA SER A 66 -2.68 7.18 4.10
C SER A 66 -2.70 6.54 2.70
N ALA A 67 -2.69 5.21 2.64
CA ALA A 67 -2.83 4.50 1.38
C ALA A 67 -4.16 4.84 0.66
N SER A 68 -5.23 5.13 1.41
CA SER A 68 -6.53 5.56 0.86
C SER A 68 -6.44 6.93 0.18
N GLU A 69 -5.85 7.92 0.86
CA GLU A 69 -5.62 9.26 0.28
C GLU A 69 -4.78 9.17 -1.00
N LEU A 70 -3.72 8.34 -0.98
CA LEU A 70 -2.86 8.15 -2.14
C LEU A 70 -3.56 7.39 -3.27
N LYS A 71 -4.42 6.42 -2.96
CA LYS A 71 -5.26 5.75 -3.95
C LYS A 71 -6.17 6.74 -4.66
N THR A 72 -6.83 7.63 -3.93
CA THR A 72 -7.68 8.69 -4.51
C THR A 72 -6.87 9.63 -5.40
N SER A 73 -5.60 9.89 -5.08
CA SER A 73 -4.67 10.63 -5.95
C SER A 73 -4.05 9.78 -7.08
N GLY A 74 -4.60 8.59 -7.35
CA GLY A 74 -4.22 7.73 -8.48
C GLY A 74 -2.92 6.95 -8.29
N PHE A 75 -2.43 6.74 -7.05
CA PHE A 75 -1.35 5.79 -6.81
C PHE A 75 -1.87 4.35 -6.78
N THR A 76 -1.17 3.46 -7.47
CA THR A 76 -1.52 2.03 -7.52
C THR A 76 -1.03 1.28 -6.27
N ALA A 77 -1.63 0.12 -5.99
CA ALA A 77 -1.18 -0.78 -4.93
C ALA A 77 0.32 -1.13 -5.10
N ALA A 78 0.77 -1.40 -6.32
CA ALA A 78 2.18 -1.70 -6.61
C ALA A 78 3.10 -0.53 -6.26
N LYS A 79 2.71 0.71 -6.59
CA LYS A 79 3.50 1.88 -6.24
C LYS A 79 3.57 2.08 -4.73
N LEU A 80 2.46 1.93 -4.02
CA LEU A 80 2.42 2.01 -2.56
C LEU A 80 3.23 0.90 -1.89
N ARG A 81 3.15 -0.33 -2.42
CA ARG A 81 3.93 -1.47 -1.94
C ARG A 81 5.42 -1.22 -2.09
N SER A 82 5.85 -0.64 -3.21
CA SER A 82 7.27 -0.28 -3.46
C SER A 82 7.82 0.76 -2.48
N VAL A 83 6.95 1.58 -1.87
CA VAL A 83 7.34 2.58 -0.86
C VAL A 83 7.07 2.12 0.58
N GLY A 84 6.79 0.83 0.77
CA GLY A 84 6.69 0.21 2.07
C GLY A 84 5.29 0.05 2.64
N ALA A 85 4.22 0.26 1.85
CA ALA A 85 2.87 -0.03 2.31
C ALA A 85 2.71 -1.53 2.62
N THR A 86 2.05 -1.81 3.73
CA THR A 86 1.75 -3.17 4.21
C THR A 86 0.45 -3.69 3.59
N ALA A 87 0.25 -5.01 3.62
CA ALA A 87 -1.00 -5.63 3.19
C ALA A 87 -2.22 -5.06 3.92
N LYS A 88 -2.11 -4.83 5.23
CA LYS A 88 -3.16 -4.20 6.04
C LYS A 88 -3.52 -2.80 5.55
N GLN A 89 -2.52 -1.99 5.21
CA GLN A 89 -2.76 -0.64 4.70
C GLN A 89 -3.40 -0.64 3.31
N LEU A 90 -2.98 -1.54 2.43
CA LEU A 90 -3.57 -1.67 1.10
C LEU A 90 -5.03 -2.18 1.18
N PHE A 91 -5.28 -3.16 2.04
CA PHE A 91 -6.62 -3.66 2.30
C PHE A 91 -7.54 -2.60 2.88
N ALA A 92 -7.09 -1.85 3.89
CA ALA A 92 -7.84 -0.74 4.48
C ALA A 92 -8.08 0.41 3.49
N ALA A 93 -7.23 0.54 2.46
CA ALA A 93 -7.42 1.46 1.35
C ALA A 93 -8.35 0.91 0.24
N ASN A 94 -9.01 -0.22 0.50
CA ASN A 94 -9.92 -0.88 -0.43
C ASN A 94 -9.27 -1.24 -1.77
N PHE A 95 -7.96 -1.51 -1.81
CA PHE A 95 -7.37 -2.16 -2.98
C PHE A 95 -7.95 -3.57 -3.10
N THR A 96 -8.28 -3.96 -4.32
CA THR A 96 -8.80 -5.28 -4.64
C THR A 96 -7.72 -6.35 -4.48
N LEU A 97 -8.14 -7.60 -4.31
CA LEU A 97 -7.23 -8.73 -4.25
C LEU A 97 -6.35 -8.82 -5.51
N GLU A 98 -6.91 -8.52 -6.69
CA GLU A 98 -6.16 -8.49 -7.94
C GLU A 98 -5.07 -7.40 -7.92
N GLU A 99 -5.39 -6.17 -7.53
CA GLU A 99 -4.40 -5.09 -7.40
C GLU A 99 -3.32 -5.44 -6.37
N MET A 100 -3.68 -6.09 -5.26
CA MET A 100 -2.73 -6.54 -4.25
C MET A 100 -1.82 -7.66 -4.76
N LYS A 101 -2.35 -8.62 -5.54
CA LYS A 101 -1.55 -9.66 -6.19
C LYS A 101 -0.59 -9.06 -7.21
N GLN A 102 -1.05 -8.12 -8.05
CA GLN A 102 -0.21 -7.38 -9.00
C GLN A 102 0.86 -6.53 -8.30
N ALA A 103 0.58 -6.06 -7.08
CA ALA A 103 1.55 -5.39 -6.22
C ALA A 103 2.60 -6.34 -5.62
N GLY A 104 2.51 -7.65 -5.89
CA GLY A 104 3.45 -8.65 -5.41
C GLY A 104 3.18 -9.17 -4.00
N LEU A 105 1.96 -8.98 -3.47
CA LEU A 105 1.57 -9.62 -2.20
C LEU A 105 1.44 -11.13 -2.39
N LYS A 106 2.00 -11.87 -1.44
CA LYS A 106 1.97 -13.34 -1.43
C LYS A 106 0.80 -13.85 -0.61
N ALA A 107 0.48 -15.13 -0.74
CA ALA A 107 -0.57 -15.79 0.05
C ALA A 107 -0.44 -15.54 1.55
N LYS A 108 0.80 -15.51 2.09
CA LYS A 108 1.06 -15.17 3.50
C LYS A 108 0.60 -13.76 3.89
N ASP A 109 0.88 -12.78 3.04
CA ASP A 109 0.49 -11.38 3.27
C ASP A 109 -1.04 -11.26 3.29
N LEU A 110 -1.70 -11.94 2.36
CA LEU A 110 -3.16 -11.92 2.18
C LEU A 110 -3.87 -12.71 3.29
N ARG A 111 -3.28 -13.80 3.77
CA ARG A 111 -3.76 -14.52 4.95
C ARG A 111 -3.78 -13.63 6.20
N SER A 112 -2.76 -12.79 6.36
CA SER A 112 -2.65 -11.89 7.52
C SER A 112 -3.74 -10.82 7.60
N ILE A 113 -4.48 -10.63 6.50
CA ILE A 113 -5.62 -9.72 6.38
C ILE A 113 -6.96 -10.46 6.18
N GLY A 114 -6.97 -11.78 6.36
CA GLY A 114 -8.20 -12.57 6.47
C GLY A 114 -8.67 -13.27 5.19
N TYR A 115 -7.88 -13.29 4.11
CA TYR A 115 -8.26 -14.08 2.93
C TYR A 115 -8.19 -15.59 3.22
N THR A 116 -9.17 -16.35 2.71
CA THR A 116 -9.19 -17.82 2.79
C THR A 116 -8.47 -18.45 1.61
N ALA A 117 -8.08 -19.73 1.73
CA ALA A 117 -7.47 -20.48 0.64
C ALA A 117 -8.36 -20.50 -0.61
N ALA A 118 -9.66 -20.76 -0.44
CA ALA A 118 -10.65 -20.76 -1.53
C ALA A 118 -10.80 -19.40 -2.21
N GLN A 119 -10.71 -18.29 -1.47
CA GLN A 119 -10.71 -16.97 -2.07
C GLN A 119 -9.44 -16.75 -2.91
N LEU A 120 -8.28 -17.13 -2.40
CA LEU A 120 -7.01 -16.95 -3.12
C LEU A 120 -6.92 -17.84 -4.36
N GLU A 121 -7.41 -19.09 -4.31
CA GLU A 121 -7.51 -19.98 -5.47
C GLU A 121 -8.27 -19.32 -6.63
N ARG A 122 -9.44 -18.70 -6.35
CA ARG A 122 -10.24 -18.01 -7.37
C ARG A 122 -9.50 -16.87 -8.07
N TYR A 123 -8.45 -16.34 -7.45
CA TYR A 123 -7.57 -15.32 -8.03
C TYR A 123 -6.24 -15.91 -8.55
N GLY A 124 -6.20 -17.23 -8.75
CA GLY A 124 -5.11 -17.97 -9.37
C GLY A 124 -3.89 -18.12 -8.48
N PHE A 125 -4.05 -18.22 -7.16
CA PHE A 125 -2.99 -18.76 -6.30
C PHE A 125 -3.01 -20.28 -6.36
N THR A 126 -1.83 -20.89 -6.43
CA THR A 126 -1.66 -22.34 -6.54
C THR A 126 -1.53 -23.00 -5.17
N ALA A 127 -1.80 -24.32 -5.07
CA ALA A 127 -1.61 -25.09 -3.85
C ALA A 127 -0.22 -24.90 -3.19
N PRO A 128 0.92 -24.93 -3.92
CA PRO A 128 2.23 -24.62 -3.33
C PRO A 128 2.33 -23.21 -2.74
N GLU A 129 1.78 -22.20 -3.42
CA GLU A 129 1.79 -20.81 -2.91
C GLU A 129 0.96 -20.68 -1.62
N LEU A 130 -0.19 -21.35 -1.56
CA LEU A 130 -1.02 -21.40 -0.36
C LEU A 130 -0.32 -22.14 0.79
N ARG A 131 0.38 -23.26 0.50
CA ARG A 131 1.20 -23.93 1.50
C ARG A 131 2.27 -23.01 2.08
N VAL A 132 3.00 -22.27 1.23
CA VAL A 132 3.98 -21.25 1.67
C VAL A 132 3.30 -20.10 2.42
N GLY A 133 2.05 -19.78 2.06
CA GLY A 133 1.16 -18.89 2.81
C GLY A 133 0.76 -19.39 4.19
N GLY A 134 1.03 -20.67 4.49
CA GLY A 134 0.73 -21.36 5.72
C GLY A 134 -0.67 -22.00 5.76
N TYR A 135 -1.41 -22.00 4.65
CA TYR A 135 -2.70 -22.69 4.58
C TYR A 135 -2.47 -24.20 4.67
N GLY A 136 -3.17 -24.84 5.60
CA GLY A 136 -3.08 -26.27 5.84
C GLY A 136 -4.03 -27.09 4.94
N PRO A 137 -3.92 -28.43 5.00
CA PRO A 137 -4.78 -29.34 4.23
C PRO A 137 -6.28 -29.11 4.50
N LYS A 138 -6.65 -28.80 5.74
CA LYS A 138 -8.04 -28.47 6.14
C LYS A 138 -8.60 -27.31 5.35
N GLU A 139 -7.85 -26.21 5.30
CA GLU A 139 -8.22 -24.99 4.59
C GLU A 139 -8.25 -25.24 3.07
N LEU A 140 -7.42 -26.15 2.56
CA LEU A 140 -7.38 -26.51 1.14
C LEU A 140 -8.50 -27.47 0.72
N LYS A 141 -9.20 -28.15 1.64
CA LYS A 141 -10.40 -28.92 1.27
C LYS A 141 -11.57 -28.05 0.80
N GLU A 142 -11.56 -26.76 1.15
CA GLU A 142 -12.56 -25.79 0.70
C GLU A 142 -12.24 -25.22 -0.69
N THR A 143 -11.09 -25.62 -1.26
CA THR A 143 -10.68 -25.27 -2.63
C THR A 143 -11.12 -26.34 -3.62
N SER A 144 -10.93 -26.09 -4.91
CA SER A 144 -11.18 -27.06 -5.99
C SER A 144 -9.95 -27.87 -6.38
N PHE A 145 -8.83 -27.74 -5.65
CA PHE A 145 -7.60 -28.48 -5.95
C PHE A 145 -7.79 -29.99 -5.86
N GLU A 146 -7.31 -30.69 -6.87
CA GLU A 146 -7.27 -32.15 -6.84
C GLU A 146 -6.16 -32.66 -5.92
N ALA A 147 -6.29 -33.92 -5.52
CA ALA A 147 -5.29 -34.58 -4.68
C ALA A 147 -3.88 -34.53 -5.30
N ALA A 148 -3.78 -34.67 -6.62
CA ALA A 148 -2.51 -34.57 -7.35
C ALA A 148 -1.88 -33.17 -7.25
N GLU A 149 -2.69 -32.11 -7.25
CA GLU A 149 -2.23 -30.73 -7.11
C GLU A 149 -1.77 -30.44 -5.69
N LEU A 150 -2.47 -30.96 -4.69
CA LEU A 150 -2.06 -30.85 -3.28
C LEU A 150 -0.74 -31.59 -3.03
N LEU A 151 -0.57 -32.79 -3.60
CA LEU A 151 0.70 -33.52 -3.55
C LEU A 151 1.82 -32.73 -4.24
N SER A 152 1.57 -32.17 -5.42
CA SER A 152 2.52 -31.31 -6.14
C SER A 152 2.84 -30.03 -5.37
N GLY A 153 1.88 -29.54 -4.60
CA GLY A 153 2.03 -28.44 -3.65
C GLY A 153 2.85 -28.79 -2.41
N GLY A 154 3.31 -30.03 -2.27
CA GLY A 154 4.16 -30.49 -1.17
C GLY A 154 3.41 -30.96 0.07
N PHE A 155 2.09 -31.19 -0.02
CA PHE A 155 1.34 -31.88 1.02
C PHE A 155 1.55 -33.39 0.90
N SER A 156 1.63 -34.08 2.03
CA SER A 156 1.62 -35.54 2.06
C SER A 156 0.20 -36.11 2.14
N VAL A 157 0.04 -37.36 1.71
CA VAL A 157 -1.23 -38.10 1.85
C VAL A 157 -1.69 -38.16 3.32
N ALA A 158 -0.75 -38.26 4.26
CA ALA A 158 -1.05 -38.24 5.69
C ALA A 158 -1.66 -36.89 6.12
N GLU A 159 -1.00 -35.78 5.78
CA GLU A 159 -1.52 -34.43 6.03
C GLU A 159 -2.92 -34.23 5.44
N MET A 160 -3.19 -34.76 4.24
CA MET A 160 -4.49 -34.65 3.58
C MET A 160 -5.61 -35.50 4.23
N ARG A 161 -5.25 -36.61 4.89
CA ARG A 161 -6.20 -37.48 5.62
C ARG A 161 -6.56 -36.92 7.00
N GLU A 162 -5.63 -36.20 7.64
CA GLU A 162 -5.82 -35.58 8.95
C GLU A 162 -6.43 -34.18 8.87
N GLY A 163 -6.29 -33.54 7.71
CA GLY A 163 -7.15 -32.43 7.31
C GLY A 163 -8.60 -32.87 7.21
#